data_AF-A0A1J4YQ33-F1
#
_entry.id   AF-A0A1J4YQ33-F1
#
_cell.length_a   1.000
_cell.length_b   1.000
_cell.length_c   1.000
_cell.angle_alpha   90.00
_cell.angle_beta   90.00
_cell.angle_gamma   90.00
#
_symmetry.space_group_name_H-M   'P 1'
#
loop_
_entity.id
_entity.type
_entity.pdbx_description
1 polymer ?
#
loop_
_entity_poly.entity_id
_entity_poly.type
_entity_poly.pdbx_seq_one_letter_code
_entity_poly.pdbx_strand_id
1 'polypeptide(L)'
;MSRRRYRKVIPQGVLLEQVTKPAEEEFKIILMAADSIIPINAGRRYLVQLLKGSKTQVMFRNNADKSKYYGSLSHYSLDEIQKQVDWLIVNNWLRLEQEWKTPHVIHSPPGWELVKQIWVEELLKMMRTSCEKFFKEITDINPQIKYLLLDTIAEKSIREMVPILKEWQKSASRKLNAKIEFTLMKIQ
;
A
#
# COMPACT_ATOMS: atom_id res chain seq x y z
N MET A 1 -7.85 -23.26 7.60
CA MET A 1 -6.96 -22.09 7.69
C MET A 1 -7.00 -21.56 9.12
N SER A 2 -5.88 -21.67 9.84
CA SER A 2 -5.80 -21.31 11.26
C SER A 2 -6.03 -19.81 11.44
N ARG A 3 -7.05 -19.43 12.23
CA ARG A 3 -7.25 -18.06 12.70
C ARG A 3 -6.17 -17.76 13.75
N ARG A 4 -4.94 -17.48 13.32
CA ARG A 4 -3.91 -16.92 14.20
C ARG A 4 -4.45 -15.59 14.74
N ARG A 5 -4.72 -15.54 16.04
CA ARG A 5 -5.11 -14.31 16.73
C ARG A 5 -3.86 -13.44 16.81
N TYR A 6 -3.70 -12.55 15.84
CA TYR A 6 -2.63 -11.56 15.84
C TYR A 6 -2.83 -10.60 17.00
N ARG A 7 -2.02 -10.75 18.06
CA ARG A 7 -2.00 -9.79 19.17
C ARG A 7 -1.36 -8.49 18.68
N LYS A 8 -2.03 -7.35 18.90
CA LYS A 8 -1.44 -6.03 18.70
C LYS A 8 -0.24 -5.91 19.64
N VAL A 9 0.97 -5.89 19.08
CA VAL A 9 2.19 -5.59 19.85
C VAL A 9 2.41 -4.09 19.75
N ILE A 10 2.40 -3.39 20.90
CA ILE A 10 2.89 -2.02 20.96
C ILE A 10 4.42 -2.11 20.87
N PRO A 11 5.07 -1.39 19.92
CA PRO A 11 6.51 -1.50 19.76
C PRO A 11 7.23 -1.08 21.05
N GLN A 12 8.24 -1.84 21.45
CA GLN A 12 9.08 -1.48 22.58
C GLN A 12 9.69 -0.08 22.36
N GLY A 13 9.55 0.81 23.35
CA GLY A 13 10.00 2.20 23.29
C GLY A 13 9.06 3.19 22.61
N VAL A 14 7.82 2.82 22.29
CA VAL A 14 6.78 3.80 21.91
C VAL A 14 6.08 4.30 23.17
N LEU A 15 6.36 5.55 23.54
CA LEU A 15 5.60 6.28 24.55
C LEU A 15 4.44 7.00 23.86
N LEU A 16 3.20 6.78 24.34
CA LEU A 16 1.98 7.36 23.73
C LEU A 16 2.01 8.89 23.67
N GLU A 17 2.75 9.52 24.58
CA GLU A 17 2.95 10.97 24.66
C GLU A 17 3.97 11.54 23.68
N GLN A 18 4.66 10.69 22.90
CA GLN A 18 5.73 11.10 21.99
C GLN A 18 5.40 10.90 20.50
N VAL A 19 4.21 10.38 20.18
CA VAL A 19 3.80 10.21 18.77
C VAL A 19 3.21 11.49 18.21
N THR A 20 3.44 11.76 16.92
CA THR A 20 2.97 12.98 16.24
C THR A 20 2.07 12.61 15.08
N LYS A 21 0.86 13.16 15.02
CA LYS A 21 -0.04 12.93 13.88
C LYS A 21 0.58 13.55 12.62
N PRO A 22 0.85 12.78 11.55
CA PRO A 22 1.28 13.36 10.29
C PRO A 22 0.16 14.18 9.64
N ALA A 23 0.52 15.13 8.77
CA ALA A 23 -0.45 15.73 7.87
C ALA A 23 -0.96 14.70 6.85
N GLU A 24 -2.03 15.03 6.14
CA GLU A 24 -2.78 14.04 5.34
C GLU A 24 -1.91 13.42 4.23
N GLU A 25 -1.05 14.22 3.61
CA GLU A 25 -0.14 13.74 2.56
C GLU A 25 0.92 12.80 3.13
N GLU A 26 1.59 13.18 4.22
CA GLU A 26 2.57 12.32 4.89
C GLU A 26 1.92 11.05 5.43
N PHE A 27 0.69 11.14 5.94
CA PHE A 27 -0.07 9.96 6.37
C PHE A 27 -0.22 8.96 5.22
N LYS A 28 -0.65 9.41 4.03
CA LYS A 28 -0.80 8.56 2.85
C LYS A 28 0.57 8.04 2.37
N ILE A 29 1.60 8.88 2.37
CA ILE A 29 2.97 8.48 2.01
C ILE A 29 3.47 7.38 2.95
N ILE A 30 3.35 7.53 4.26
CA ILE A 30 3.82 6.53 5.23
C ILE A 30 3.04 5.22 5.06
N LEU A 31 1.72 5.31 4.91
CA LEU A 31 0.87 4.13 4.75
C LEU A 31 1.24 3.36 3.46
N MET A 32 1.44 4.05 2.35
CA MET A 32 1.80 3.42 1.07
C MET A 32 3.28 3.00 1.00
N ALA A 33 4.17 3.69 1.71
CA ALA A 33 5.54 3.25 1.89
C ALA A 33 5.60 1.96 2.71
N ALA A 34 4.74 1.81 3.73
CA ALA A 34 4.61 0.57 4.49
C ALA A 34 4.18 -0.59 3.57
N ASP A 35 3.18 -0.38 2.70
CA ASP A 35 2.74 -1.38 1.71
C ASP A 35 3.92 -1.86 0.82
N SER A 36 4.76 -0.92 0.37
CA SER A 36 5.91 -1.24 -0.49
C SER A 36 7.00 -2.11 0.15
N ILE A 37 7.06 -2.17 1.49
CA ILE A 37 8.09 -2.93 2.22
C ILE A 37 7.57 -4.23 2.84
N ILE A 38 6.25 -4.47 2.81
CA ILE A 38 5.64 -5.72 3.29
C ILE A 38 6.21 -6.95 2.54
N PRO A 39 6.40 -6.94 1.21
CA PRO A 39 6.92 -8.11 0.49
C PRO A 39 8.30 -8.60 0.96
N ILE A 40 9.10 -7.71 1.56
CA ILE A 40 10.43 -8.04 2.09
C ILE A 40 10.44 -8.22 3.62
N ASN A 41 9.27 -8.25 4.27
CA ASN A 41 9.09 -8.39 5.71
C ASN A 41 9.94 -7.40 6.53
N ALA A 42 10.01 -6.15 6.07
CA ALA A 42 10.81 -5.13 6.72
C ALA A 42 10.08 -4.48 7.92
N GLY A 43 10.86 -4.10 8.94
CA GLY A 43 10.34 -3.52 10.17
C GLY A 43 10.29 -1.98 10.19
N ARG A 44 9.75 -1.44 11.29
CA ARG A 44 9.62 0.00 11.57
C ARG A 44 10.87 0.82 11.24
N ARG A 45 12.05 0.35 11.65
CA ARG A 45 13.32 1.06 11.40
C ARG A 45 13.64 1.20 9.92
N TYR A 46 13.35 0.16 9.13
CA TYR A 46 13.55 0.21 7.68
C TYR A 46 12.60 1.23 7.05
N LEU A 47 11.32 1.23 7.45
CA LEU A 47 10.33 2.20 6.96
C LEU A 47 10.77 3.65 7.19
N VAL A 48 11.21 3.97 8.41
CA VAL A 48 11.73 5.31 8.76
C VAL A 48 12.93 5.68 7.88
N GLN A 49 13.88 4.75 7.69
CA GLN A 49 15.07 4.99 6.86
C GLN A 49 14.74 5.17 5.37
N LEU A 50 13.79 4.39 4.85
CA LEU A 50 13.27 4.51 3.49
C LEU A 50 12.71 5.92 3.28
N LEU A 51 11.77 6.32 4.12
CA LEU A 51 11.12 7.64 4.07
C LEU A 51 12.13 8.79 4.18
N LYS A 52 13.15 8.63 5.03
CA LYS A 52 14.24 9.62 5.17
C LYS A 52 15.17 9.67 3.96
N GLY A 53 15.28 8.60 3.18
CA GLY A 53 16.29 8.46 2.12
C GLY A 53 17.68 8.15 2.68
N SER A 54 17.75 7.33 3.72
CA SER A 54 19.01 7.01 4.41
C SER A 54 19.94 6.18 3.54
N LYS A 55 21.21 6.57 3.44
CA LYS A 55 22.23 5.88 2.64
C LYS A 55 22.88 4.72 3.42
N THR A 56 22.09 3.73 3.83
CA THR A 56 22.61 2.55 4.56
C THR A 56 22.79 1.35 3.63
N GLN A 57 23.68 0.42 3.98
CA GLN A 57 23.91 -0.80 3.17
C GLN A 57 22.63 -1.63 3.00
N VAL A 58 21.76 -1.65 4.02
CA VAL A 58 20.47 -2.35 3.98
C VAL A 58 19.52 -1.71 2.95
N MET A 59 19.54 -0.38 2.78
CA MET A 59 18.74 0.30 1.76
C MET A 59 19.20 -0.09 0.35
N PHE A 60 20.50 -0.04 0.08
CA PHE A 60 21.06 -0.41 -1.23
C PHE A 60 20.82 -1.88 -1.59
N ARG A 61 21.03 -2.81 -0.64
CA ARG A 61 20.79 -4.25 -0.87
C ARG A 61 19.36 -4.56 -1.30
N ASN A 62 18.40 -3.74 -0.88
CA ASN A 62 16.98 -3.91 -1.19
C ASN A 62 16.51 -2.99 -2.33
N ASN A 63 17.42 -2.34 -3.06
CA ASN A 63 17.10 -1.35 -4.11
C ASN A 63 16.11 -0.27 -3.64
N ALA A 64 16.23 0.17 -2.38
CA ALA A 64 15.30 1.13 -1.79
C ALA A 64 15.23 2.43 -2.60
N ASP A 65 16.33 2.84 -3.21
CA ASP A 65 16.47 4.01 -4.09
C ASP A 65 15.57 3.97 -5.34
N LYS A 66 15.06 2.79 -5.74
CA LYS A 66 14.10 2.64 -6.83
C LYS A 66 12.65 2.86 -6.40
N SER A 67 12.38 2.86 -5.08
CA SER A 67 11.05 3.12 -4.56
C SER A 67 10.70 4.60 -4.68
N LYS A 68 9.49 4.91 -5.15
CA LYS A 68 8.98 6.30 -5.18
C LYS A 68 8.87 6.94 -3.80
N TYR A 69 8.92 6.15 -2.73
CA TYR A 69 8.87 6.61 -1.34
C TYR A 69 10.24 6.92 -0.73
N TYR A 70 11.34 6.57 -1.41
CA TYR A 70 12.69 6.80 -0.90
C TYR A 70 12.99 8.30 -0.80
N GLY A 71 13.25 8.80 0.41
CA GLY A 71 13.51 10.21 0.64
C GLY A 71 12.29 11.13 0.54
N SER A 72 11.07 10.57 0.44
CA SER A 72 9.82 11.34 0.36
C SER A 72 9.59 12.26 1.56
N LEU A 73 10.14 11.91 2.73
CA LEU A 73 10.12 12.71 3.96
C LEU A 73 11.52 13.21 4.34
N SER A 74 12.40 13.41 3.36
CA SER A 74 13.80 13.82 3.59
C SER A 74 13.97 15.15 4.35
N HIS A 75 12.94 16.01 4.33
CA HIS A 75 12.91 17.28 5.06
C HIS A 75 12.68 17.12 6.57
N TYR A 76 12.09 16.00 7.02
CA TYR A 76 11.97 15.67 8.44
C TYR A 76 13.25 14.97 8.96
N SER A 77 13.52 15.11 10.25
CA SER A 77 14.52 14.31 10.96
C SER A 77 14.07 12.85 11.10
N LEU A 78 15.01 11.94 11.41
CA LEU A 78 14.68 10.54 11.66
C LEU A 78 13.69 10.38 12.83
N ASP A 79 13.86 11.20 13.88
CA ASP A 79 12.99 11.20 15.05
C ASP A 79 11.57 11.64 14.71
N GLU A 80 11.40 12.73 13.95
CA GLU A 80 10.08 13.19 13.51
C GLU A 80 9.36 12.16 12.65
N ILE A 81 10.05 11.54 11.69
CA ILE A 81 9.46 10.46 10.86
C ILE A 81 9.08 9.28 11.74
N GLN A 82 9.93 8.90 12.70
CA GLN A 82 9.66 7.81 13.62
C GLN A 82 8.40 8.07 14.45
N LYS A 83 8.23 9.28 14.97
CA LYS A 83 7.03 9.69 15.72
C LYS A 83 5.76 9.65 14.87
N GLN A 84 5.84 9.98 13.57
CA GLN A 84 4.72 9.87 12.64
C GLN A 84 4.37 8.41 12.33
N VAL A 85 5.37 7.57 12.05
CA VAL A 85 5.18 6.11 11.84
C VAL A 85 4.56 5.47 13.09
N ASP A 86 5.03 5.84 14.28
CA ASP A 86 4.49 5.33 15.54
C ASP A 86 3.06 5.77 15.78
N TRP A 87 2.70 6.99 15.37
CA TRP A 87 1.31 7.45 15.43
C TRP A 87 0.39 6.53 14.63
N LEU A 88 0.80 6.09 13.43
CA LEU A 88 0.03 5.13 12.63
C LEU A 88 -0.08 3.76 13.31
N ILE A 89 0.94 3.30 14.04
CA ILE A 89 0.89 2.02 14.77
C ILE A 89 -0.03 2.11 15.99
N VAL A 90 0.12 3.18 16.79
CA VAL A 90 -0.68 3.43 17.99
C VAL A 90 -2.16 3.55 17.62
N ASN A 91 -2.48 4.34 16.60
CA ASN A 91 -3.84 4.58 16.11
C ASN A 91 -4.38 3.46 15.21
N ASN A 92 -3.71 2.30 15.18
CA ASN A 92 -4.20 1.09 14.53
C ASN A 92 -4.43 1.24 13.02
N TRP A 93 -3.56 1.98 12.33
CA TRP A 93 -3.44 1.99 10.87
C TRP A 93 -2.41 0.96 10.40
N LEU A 94 -1.29 0.90 11.11
CA LEU A 94 -0.26 -0.13 10.96
C LEU A 94 -0.22 -1.02 12.20
N ARG A 95 0.35 -2.21 12.06
CA ARG A 95 0.67 -3.10 13.17
C ARG A 95 2.07 -3.65 12.99
N LEU A 96 2.69 -4.02 14.10
CA LEU A 96 3.85 -4.88 14.08
C LEU A 96 3.41 -6.32 14.29
N GLU A 97 3.83 -7.18 13.39
CA GLU A 97 3.63 -8.61 13.46
C GLU A 97 4.98 -9.27 13.73
N GLN A 98 4.99 -10.25 14.63
CA GLN A 98 6.19 -10.99 14.96
C GLN A 98 5.97 -12.45 14.60
N GLU A 99 6.49 -12.86 13.43
CA GLU A 99 6.59 -14.28 13.08
C GLU A 99 7.94 -14.88 13.50
N TRP A 100 9.00 -14.05 13.69
CA TRP A 100 10.36 -14.48 14.07
C TRP A 100 11.08 -13.46 15.01
N LYS A 101 12.43 -13.35 14.93
CA LYS A 101 13.26 -12.51 15.81
C LYS A 101 13.02 -11.00 15.67
N THR A 102 12.52 -10.54 14.52
CA THR A 102 12.32 -9.11 14.23
C THR A 102 10.87 -8.85 13.84
N PRO A 103 10.14 -7.95 14.52
CA PRO A 103 8.80 -7.56 14.10
C PRO A 103 8.82 -6.81 12.76
N HIS A 104 7.95 -7.21 11.83
CA HIS A 104 7.75 -6.54 10.55
C HIS A 104 6.46 -5.72 10.54
N VAL A 105 6.41 -4.71 9.68
CA VAL A 105 5.24 -3.84 9.54
C VAL A 105 4.20 -4.55 8.68
N ILE A 106 2.93 -4.52 9.11
CA ILE A 106 1.78 -4.93 8.31
C ILE A 106 0.65 -3.91 8.43
N HIS A 107 -0.33 -3.98 7.53
CA HIS A 107 -1.56 -3.21 7.68
C HIS A 107 -2.47 -3.78 8.78
N SER A 108 -3.08 -2.86 9.51
CA SER A 108 -4.30 -3.15 10.26
C SER A 108 -5.49 -3.36 9.31
N PRO A 109 -6.66 -3.87 9.77
CA PRO A 109 -7.85 -3.91 8.93
C PRO A 109 -8.26 -2.53 8.39
N PRO A 110 -8.40 -1.45 9.20
CA PRO A 110 -8.76 -0.15 8.64
C PRO A 110 -7.66 0.45 7.76
N GLY A 111 -6.39 0.21 8.08
CA GLY A 111 -5.27 0.62 7.22
C GLY A 111 -5.29 -0.09 5.86
N TRP A 112 -5.63 -1.38 5.84
CA TRP A 112 -5.74 -2.14 4.60
C TRP A 112 -6.91 -1.67 3.73
N GLU A 113 -8.07 -1.38 4.34
CA GLU A 113 -9.19 -0.81 3.59
C GLU A 113 -8.82 0.51 2.91
N LEU A 114 -8.10 1.39 3.61
CA LEU A 114 -7.64 2.65 3.05
C LEU A 114 -6.57 2.47 1.95
N VAL A 115 -5.60 1.57 2.14
CA VAL A 115 -4.62 1.25 1.10
C VAL A 115 -5.28 0.76 -0.17
N LYS A 116 -6.30 -0.10 -0.07
CA LYS A 116 -7.05 -0.54 -1.25
C LYS A 116 -7.71 0.63 -1.99
N GLN A 117 -8.29 1.59 -1.25
CA GLN A 117 -8.89 2.78 -1.85
C GLN A 117 -7.85 3.64 -2.58
N ILE A 118 -6.71 3.92 -1.93
CA ILE A 118 -5.61 4.69 -2.53
C ILE A 118 -5.09 3.99 -3.81
N TRP A 119 -4.91 2.67 -3.76
CA TRP A 119 -4.50 1.91 -4.94
C TRP A 119 -5.52 1.98 -6.08
N VAL A 120 -6.82 1.90 -5.79
CA VAL A 120 -7.87 2.05 -6.81
C VAL A 120 -7.81 3.43 -7.46
N GLU A 121 -7.62 4.50 -6.67
CA GLU A 121 -7.46 5.86 -7.20
C GLU A 121 -6.23 5.98 -8.11
N GLU A 122 -5.08 5.45 -7.66
CA GLU A 122 -3.84 5.44 -8.45
C GLU A 122 -4.00 4.63 -9.75
N LEU A 123 -4.65 3.46 -9.69
CA LEU A 123 -4.90 2.62 -10.88
C LEU A 123 -5.83 3.31 -11.87
N LEU A 124 -6.92 3.94 -11.40
CA LEU A 124 -7.81 4.72 -12.27
C LEU A 124 -7.07 5.89 -12.93
N LYS A 125 -6.20 6.58 -12.19
CA LYS A 125 -5.33 7.63 -12.74
C LYS A 125 -4.36 7.06 -13.78
N MET A 126 -3.77 5.90 -13.54
CA MET A 126 -2.87 5.23 -14.50
C MET A 126 -3.63 4.83 -15.76
N MET A 127 -4.85 4.30 -15.64
CA MET A 127 -5.68 3.96 -16.80
C MET A 127 -5.90 5.19 -17.71
N ARG A 128 -6.06 6.39 -17.13
CA ARG A 128 -6.22 7.64 -17.90
C ARG A 128 -4.91 8.19 -18.50
N THR A 129 -3.78 7.92 -17.86
CA THR A 129 -2.52 8.63 -18.17
C THR A 129 -1.45 7.74 -18.82
N SER A 130 -1.44 6.45 -18.54
CA SER A 130 -0.47 5.48 -19.06
C SER A 130 -0.97 4.05 -18.90
N CYS A 131 -1.50 3.50 -19.99
CA CYS A 131 -1.97 2.11 -20.06
C CYS A 131 -0.85 1.09 -19.74
N GLU A 132 0.38 1.37 -20.19
CA GLU A 132 1.56 0.54 -19.89
C GLU A 132 1.84 0.45 -18.38
N LYS A 133 1.85 1.59 -17.67
CA LYS A 133 2.04 1.61 -16.22
C LYS A 133 0.91 0.87 -15.51
N PHE A 134 -0.33 1.06 -15.94
CA PHE A 134 -1.47 0.31 -15.40
C PHE A 134 -1.25 -1.20 -15.51
N PHE A 135 -0.91 -1.70 -16.70
CA PHE A 135 -0.71 -3.14 -16.90
C PHE A 135 0.47 -3.71 -16.12
N LYS A 136 1.54 -2.93 -15.96
CA LYS A 136 2.67 -3.30 -15.10
C LYS A 136 2.24 -3.47 -13.65
N GLU A 137 1.54 -2.49 -13.08
CA GLU A 137 1.15 -2.51 -11.66
C GLU A 137 0.02 -3.52 -11.37
N ILE A 138 -0.99 -3.60 -12.24
CA ILE A 138 -2.17 -4.45 -12.02
C ILE A 138 -1.85 -5.95 -12.11
N THR A 139 -0.70 -6.34 -12.67
CA THR A 139 -0.31 -7.74 -12.84
C THR A 139 -0.05 -8.40 -11.50
N ASP A 140 0.80 -7.80 -10.66
CA ASP A 140 1.27 -8.40 -9.40
C ASP A 140 0.56 -7.88 -8.14
N ILE A 141 -0.41 -6.97 -8.31
CA ILE A 141 -1.14 -6.40 -7.17
C ILE A 141 -2.10 -7.41 -6.51
N ASN A 142 -2.39 -7.18 -5.22
CA ASN A 142 -3.32 -8.00 -4.45
C ASN A 142 -4.69 -8.14 -5.16
N PRO A 143 -5.25 -9.37 -5.30
CA PRO A 143 -6.53 -9.58 -5.95
C PRO A 143 -7.67 -8.72 -5.39
N GLN A 144 -7.71 -8.46 -4.08
CA GLN A 144 -8.77 -7.62 -3.49
C GLN A 144 -8.81 -6.22 -4.09
N ILE A 145 -7.65 -5.66 -4.46
CA ILE A 145 -7.56 -4.36 -5.13
C ILE A 145 -8.10 -4.46 -6.56
N LYS A 146 -7.78 -5.53 -7.28
CA LYS A 146 -8.32 -5.78 -8.64
C LYS A 146 -9.85 -5.84 -8.62
N TYR A 147 -10.43 -6.57 -7.66
CA TYR A 147 -11.88 -6.65 -7.51
C TYR A 147 -12.49 -5.31 -7.12
N LEU A 148 -11.90 -4.61 -6.14
CA LEU A 148 -12.39 -3.29 -5.71
C LEU A 148 -12.32 -2.25 -6.85
N LEU A 149 -11.29 -2.29 -7.70
CA LEU A 149 -11.19 -1.45 -8.89
C LEU A 149 -12.38 -1.69 -9.83
N LEU A 150 -12.69 -2.96 -10.12
CA LEU A 150 -13.79 -3.33 -11.00
C LEU A 150 -15.16 -2.96 -10.40
N ASP A 151 -15.35 -3.17 -9.09
CA ASP A 151 -16.53 -2.71 -8.36
C ASP A 151 -16.69 -1.18 -8.47
N THR A 152 -15.60 -0.44 -8.24
CA THR A 152 -15.60 1.02 -8.33
C THR A 152 -15.95 1.51 -9.73
N ILE A 153 -15.43 0.87 -10.78
CA ILE A 153 -15.75 1.21 -12.18
C ILE A 153 -17.23 0.95 -12.47
N ALA A 154 -17.77 -0.19 -12.02
CA ALA A 154 -19.17 -0.54 -12.19
C ALA A 154 -20.11 0.43 -11.46
N GLU A 155 -19.87 0.65 -10.17
CA GLU A 155 -20.69 1.51 -9.31
C GLU A 155 -20.72 2.96 -9.78
N LYS A 156 -19.57 3.49 -10.20
CA LYS A 156 -19.46 4.87 -10.70
C LYS A 156 -19.73 4.99 -12.21
N SER A 157 -20.10 3.89 -12.89
CA SER A 157 -20.37 3.86 -14.33
C SER A 157 -19.26 4.51 -15.18
N ILE A 158 -17.99 4.18 -14.91
CA ILE A 158 -16.84 4.82 -15.54
C ILE A 158 -16.59 4.26 -16.95
N ARG A 159 -17.40 4.68 -17.92
CA ARG A 159 -17.43 4.17 -19.31
C ARG A 159 -16.13 4.36 -20.09
N GLU A 160 -15.38 5.41 -19.78
CA GLU A 160 -14.06 5.68 -20.38
C GLU A 160 -13.05 4.54 -20.17
N MET A 161 -13.27 3.65 -19.18
CA MET A 161 -12.40 2.52 -18.90
C MET A 161 -12.64 1.30 -19.81
N VAL A 162 -13.74 1.28 -20.59
CA VAL A 162 -14.14 0.13 -21.42
C VAL A 162 -13.01 -0.40 -22.34
N PRO A 163 -12.25 0.44 -23.08
CA PRO A 163 -11.18 -0.05 -23.94
C PRO A 163 -10.08 -0.79 -23.17
N ILE A 164 -9.71 -0.27 -22.00
CA ILE A 164 -8.65 -0.85 -21.16
C ILE A 164 -9.13 -2.14 -20.51
N LEU A 165 -10.39 -2.20 -20.08
CA LEU A 165 -11.01 -3.42 -19.56
C LEU A 165 -11.01 -4.54 -20.62
N LYS A 166 -11.37 -4.22 -21.88
CA LYS A 166 -11.32 -5.19 -22.99
C LYS A 166 -9.89 -5.68 -23.27
N GLU A 167 -8.90 -4.78 -23.17
CA GLU A 167 -7.50 -5.18 -23.29
C GLU A 167 -7.07 -6.10 -22.14
N TRP A 168 -7.48 -5.78 -20.91
CA TRP A 168 -7.16 -6.56 -19.72
C TRP A 168 -7.71 -7.98 -19.76
N GLN A 169 -8.87 -8.20 -20.40
CA GLN A 169 -9.44 -9.54 -20.56
C GLN A 169 -8.51 -10.53 -21.29
N LYS A 170 -7.62 -10.04 -22.16
CA LYS A 170 -6.73 -10.88 -22.97
C LYS A 170 -5.67 -11.62 -22.13
N SER A 171 -5.29 -11.05 -20.98
CA SER A 171 -4.24 -11.60 -20.11
C SER A 171 -4.75 -12.00 -18.72
N ALA A 172 -5.99 -11.66 -18.37
CA ALA A 172 -6.57 -11.95 -17.07
C ALA A 172 -6.99 -13.42 -16.90
N SER A 173 -6.92 -13.91 -15.65
CA SER A 173 -7.39 -15.26 -15.30
C SER A 173 -8.88 -15.42 -15.53
N ARG A 174 -9.36 -16.67 -15.70
CA ARG A 174 -10.80 -16.97 -15.91
C ARG A 174 -11.74 -16.30 -14.89
N LYS A 175 -11.39 -16.32 -13.60
CA LYS A 175 -12.21 -15.69 -12.54
C LYS A 175 -12.25 -14.17 -12.67
N LEU A 176 -11.11 -13.57 -12.98
CA LEU A 176 -11.02 -12.13 -13.17
C LEU A 176 -11.74 -11.68 -14.45
N ASN A 177 -11.65 -12.47 -15.53
CA ASN A 177 -12.40 -12.22 -16.76
C ASN A 177 -13.91 -12.19 -16.53
N ALA A 178 -14.47 -13.15 -15.79
CA ALA A 178 -15.89 -13.12 -15.43
C ALA A 178 -16.29 -11.84 -14.69
N LYS A 179 -15.40 -11.32 -13.82
CA LYS A 179 -15.65 -10.03 -13.13
C LYS A 179 -15.55 -8.84 -14.08
N ILE A 180 -14.60 -8.84 -15.01
CA ILE A 180 -14.47 -7.78 -16.03
C ILE A 180 -15.70 -7.76 -16.94
N GLU A 181 -16.19 -8.92 -17.40
CA GLU A 181 -17.41 -9.04 -18.20
C GLU A 181 -18.62 -8.47 -17.47
N PHE A 182 -18.81 -8.87 -16.20
CA PHE A 182 -19.88 -8.32 -15.37
C PHE A 182 -19.77 -6.79 -15.23
N THR A 183 -18.56 -6.27 -15.07
CA THR A 183 -18.30 -4.82 -14.97
C THR A 183 -18.67 -4.11 -16.27
N LEU A 184 -18.26 -4.67 -17.42
CA LEU A 184 -18.60 -4.14 -18.74
C LEU A 184 -20.12 -4.11 -18.96
N MET A 185 -20.85 -5.16 -18.57
CA MET A 185 -22.31 -5.20 -18.68
C MET A 185 -23.01 -4.13 -17.83
N LYS A 186 -22.44 -3.76 -16.67
CA LYS A 186 -23.02 -2.75 -15.77
C LYS A 186 -22.84 -1.33 -16.25
N ILE A 187 -21.81 -1.06 -17.05
CA ILE A 187 -21.46 0.29 -17.50
C ILE A 187 -21.80 0.54 -18.97
N GLN A 188 -22.34 -0.45 -19.69
CA GLN A 188 -22.82 -0.29 -21.07
C GLN A 188 -23.95 0.75 -21.17
#